data_AF-A0A0Q7VTD5-F1
#
_entry.id   AF-A0A0Q7VTD5-F1
#
_cell.length_a   1.000
_cell.length_b   1.000
_cell.length_c   1.000
_cell.angle_alpha   90.00
_cell.angle_beta   90.00
_cell.angle_gamma   90.00
#
_symmetry.space_group_name_H-M   'P 1'
#
loop_
_entity.id
_entity.type
_entity.pdbx_description
1 polymer ?
#
loop_
_entity_poly.entity_id
_entity_poly.type
_entity_poly.pdbx_seq_one_letter_code
_entity_poly.pdbx_strand_id
1 'polypeptide(L)'
;MTKTRSDARGQHYVPQMLQDAFTRPGKGKKPQLFVFDKHEDRVFKTSPENILHQRDFNTFESEEASYCLETGMGKVEDAAAPVLRHLLTLSVLQELDVHLRVRRQS
;
A
#
# COMPACT_ATOMS: atom_id res chain seq x y z
N MET A 1 17.98 21.80 16.67
CA MET A 1 17.38 20.56 16.15
C MET A 1 16.64 20.87 14.86
N THR A 2 17.21 20.50 13.71
CA THR A 2 16.55 20.66 12.41
C THR A 2 15.66 19.45 12.19
N LYS A 3 14.34 19.67 12.19
CA LYS A 3 13.34 18.61 11.94
C LYS A 3 12.94 18.67 10.46
N THR A 4 13.44 17.74 9.65
CA THR A 4 12.96 17.56 8.29
C THR A 4 11.95 16.42 8.32
N ARG A 5 10.67 16.76 8.53
CA ARG A 5 9.56 15.79 8.56
C ARG A 5 8.65 15.99 7.35
N SER A 6 8.09 14.89 6.85
CA SER A 6 6.99 14.93 5.88
C SER A 6 5.69 15.39 6.54
N ASP A 7 4.85 16.14 5.81
CA ASP A 7 3.49 16.49 6.26
C ASP A 7 2.58 15.25 6.36
N ALA A 8 2.86 14.21 5.56
CA ALA A 8 2.14 12.94 5.61
C ALA A 8 2.64 12.10 6.78
N ARG A 9 1.80 11.98 7.82
CA ARG A 9 2.11 11.22 9.03
C ARG A 9 1.70 9.76 8.96
N GLY A 10 0.63 9.43 8.23
CA GLY A 10 0.24 8.04 7.99
C GLY A 10 1.05 7.49 6.81
N GLN A 11 2.20 6.88 7.12
CA GLN A 11 3.16 6.44 6.11
C GLN A 11 2.98 4.95 5.87
N HIS A 12 2.85 4.57 4.59
CA HIS A 12 2.52 3.21 4.21
C HIS A 12 3.75 2.30 4.19
N TYR A 13 3.63 1.10 4.76
CA TYR A 13 4.65 0.05 4.61
C TYR A 13 4.63 -0.55 3.20
N VAL A 14 3.43 -0.56 2.60
CA VAL A 14 3.19 -1.06 1.24
C VAL A 14 2.66 0.10 0.40
N PRO A 15 3.33 0.52 -0.68
CA PRO A 15 2.89 1.61 -1.55
C PRO A 15 1.41 1.53 -1.89
N GLN A 16 0.67 2.64 -1.78
CA GLN A 16 -0.77 2.66 -2.07
C GLN A 16 -1.06 2.19 -3.51
N MET A 17 -0.18 2.52 -4.47
CA MET A 17 -0.33 2.11 -5.87
C MET A 17 -0.43 0.58 -6.06
N LEU A 18 0.17 -0.22 -5.17
CA LEU A 18 0.09 -1.68 -5.22
C LEU A 18 -1.22 -2.17 -4.62
N GLN A 19 -1.70 -1.48 -3.58
CA GLN A 19 -2.97 -1.79 -2.92
C GLN A 19 -4.16 -1.49 -3.83
N ASP A 20 -4.07 -0.45 -4.65
CA ASP A 20 -5.13 -0.01 -5.57
C ASP A 20 -5.57 -1.12 -6.55
N ALA A 21 -4.65 -2.00 -6.94
CA ALA A 21 -4.93 -3.13 -7.83
C ALA A 21 -5.97 -4.12 -7.25
N PHE A 22 -6.13 -4.15 -5.92
CA PHE A 22 -7.08 -5.02 -5.22
C PHE A 22 -8.42 -4.35 -4.94
N THR A 23 -8.56 -3.08 -5.31
CA THR A 23 -9.77 -2.33 -5.02
C THR A 23 -10.91 -2.65 -5.99
N ARG A 24 -12.12 -2.37 -5.54
CA ARG A 24 -13.37 -2.41 -6.30
C ARG A 24 -14.13 -1.10 -6.05
N PRO A 25 -15.00 -0.68 -6.98
CA PRO A 25 -15.92 0.42 -6.72
C PRO A 25 -16.71 0.18 -5.44
N GLY A 26 -16.60 1.12 -4.50
CA GLY A 26 -17.33 1.09 -3.23
C GLY A 26 -18.72 1.72 -3.36
N LYS A 27 -19.47 1.79 -2.26
CA LYS A 27 -20.73 2.55 -2.19
C LYS A 27 -20.53 4.07 -2.22
N GLY A 28 -19.31 4.55 -1.93
CA GLY A 28 -18.94 5.96 -1.94
C GLY A 28 -18.00 6.33 -3.10
N LYS A 29 -17.44 7.54 -3.05
CA LYS A 29 -16.53 8.05 -4.09
C LYS A 29 -15.17 7.34 -4.12
N LYS A 30 -14.76 6.73 -3.02
CA LYS A 30 -13.45 6.07 -2.90
C LYS A 30 -13.57 4.58 -3.19
N PRO A 31 -12.63 4.00 -3.98
CA PRO A 31 -12.57 2.56 -4.17
C PRO A 31 -12.23 1.87 -2.84
N GLN A 32 -12.75 0.66 -2.64
CA GLN A 32 -12.59 -0.11 -1.40
C GLN A 32 -12.06 -1.50 -1.69
N LEU A 33 -11.41 -2.09 -0.68
CA LEU A 33 -10.97 -3.48 -0.70
C LEU A 33 -11.42 -4.20 0.58
N PHE A 34 -11.40 -5.52 0.54
CA PHE A 34 -11.61 -6.35 1.72
C PHE A 34 -10.29 -6.62 2.42
N VAL A 35 -10.29 -6.45 3.74
CA VAL A 35 -9.13 -6.70 4.61
C VAL A 35 -9.46 -7.88 5.50
N PHE A 36 -8.51 -8.79 5.65
CA PHE A 36 -8.53 -9.80 6.71
C PHE A 36 -7.44 -9.44 7.73
N ASP A 37 -7.89 -9.00 8.91
CA ASP A 37 -7.03 -8.65 10.03
C ASP A 37 -6.81 -9.90 10.89
N LYS A 38 -5.60 -10.46 10.78
CA LYS A 38 -5.23 -11.71 11.45
C LYS A 38 -5.06 -11.56 12.96
N HIS A 39 -4.83 -10.35 13.47
CA HIS A 39 -4.66 -10.14 14.91
C HIS A 39 -6.01 -10.21 15.62
N GLU A 40 -7.03 -9.61 15.02
CA GLU A 40 -8.38 -9.51 15.57
C GLU A 40 -9.37 -10.54 14.96
N ASP A 41 -8.87 -11.44 14.10
CA ASP A 41 -9.63 -12.44 13.33
C ASP A 41 -10.91 -11.87 12.69
N ARG A 42 -10.79 -10.73 12.01
CA ARG A 42 -11.95 -10.01 11.46
C ARG A 42 -11.79 -9.64 9.99
N VAL A 43 -12.92 -9.54 9.30
CA VAL A 43 -13.00 -9.14 7.89
C VAL A 43 -13.83 -7.86 7.76
N PHE A 44 -13.29 -6.85 7.08
CA PHE A 44 -14.00 -5.58 6.85
C PHE A 44 -13.63 -4.95 5.51
N LYS A 45 -14.41 -3.94 5.10
CA LYS A 45 -14.15 -3.14 3.89
C LYS A 45 -13.62 -1.77 4.27
N THR A 46 -12.59 -1.30 3.57
CA THR A 46 -12.06 0.06 3.74
C THR A 46 -11.32 0.53 2.50
N SER A 47 -10.91 1.80 2.49
CA SER A 47 -10.06 2.39 1.47
C SER A 47 -8.58 2.03 1.71
N PRO A 48 -7.74 1.92 0.66
CA PRO A 48 -6.29 1.67 0.80
C PRO A 48 -5.57 2.63 1.75
N GLU A 49 -5.99 3.89 1.80
CA GLU A 49 -5.44 4.93 2.68
C GLU A 49 -5.53 4.59 4.19
N ASN A 50 -6.40 3.65 4.58
CA ASN A 50 -6.67 3.32 5.99
C ASN A 50 -5.97 2.04 6.46
N ILE A 51 -5.14 1.41 5.62
CA ILE A 51 -4.49 0.14 5.94
C ILE A 51 -3.02 0.17 5.58
N LEU A 52 -2.27 -0.80 6.12
CA LEU A 52 -0.86 -0.98 5.81
C LEU A 52 -0.05 0.32 5.98
N HIS A 53 -0.37 1.11 7.00
CA HIS A 53 0.34 2.32 7.36
C HIS A 53 0.57 2.40 8.86
N GLN A 54 1.62 3.12 9.23
CA GLN A 54 1.91 3.51 10.60
C GLN A 54 2.27 4.97 10.66
N ARG A 55 2.01 5.56 11.82
CA ARG A 55 2.40 6.93 12.09
C ARG A 55 3.92 7.08 12.08
N ASP A 56 4.41 8.00 11.27
CA ASP A 56 5.83 8.38 11.16
C ASP A 56 6.77 7.18 10.86
N PHE A 57 6.27 6.15 10.16
CA PHE A 57 6.98 4.89 9.88
C PHE A 57 8.38 5.06 9.25
N ASN A 58 8.49 5.93 8.25
CA ASN A 58 9.71 6.27 7.53
C ASN A 58 10.51 7.40 8.21
N THR A 59 10.19 7.72 9.47
CA THR A 59 10.86 8.79 10.23
C THR A 59 11.77 8.19 11.29
N PHE A 60 13.05 8.57 11.23
CA PHE A 60 14.08 8.17 12.18
C PHE A 60 14.43 9.35 13.07
N GLU A 61 14.43 9.14 14.38
CA GLU A 61 14.77 10.16 15.37
C GLU A 61 16.06 9.79 16.09
N SER A 62 16.96 10.76 16.22
CA SER A 62 18.19 10.70 17.03
C SER A 62 18.24 11.95 17.92
N GLU A 63 19.17 11.99 18.89
CA GLU A 63 19.35 13.17 19.75
C GLU A 63 19.65 14.45 18.96
N GLU A 64 20.32 14.32 17.81
CA GLU A 64 20.82 15.45 17.02
C GLU A 64 19.86 15.85 15.88
N ALA A 65 19.15 14.88 15.29
CA ALA A 65 18.36 15.10 14.09
C ALA A 65 17.17 14.13 13.91
N SER A 66 16.22 14.55 13.07
CA SER A 66 15.11 13.74 12.58
C SER A 66 15.18 13.65 11.05
N TYR A 67 15.21 12.43 10.53
CA TYR A 67 15.30 12.13 9.10
C TYR A 67 14.02 11.44 8.65
N CYS A 68 13.45 11.88 7.53
CA CYS A 68 12.24 11.29 6.96
C CYS A 68 12.51 10.80 5.53
N LEU A 69 12.34 9.50 5.29
CA LEU A 69 12.54 8.91 3.96
C LEU A 69 11.34 9.09 3.02
N GLU A 70 10.20 9.56 3.54
CA GLU A 70 8.93 9.62 2.80
C GLU A 70 9.06 10.36 1.46
N THR A 71 9.75 11.50 1.44
CA THR A 71 9.97 12.27 0.20
C THR A 71 10.80 11.50 -0.83
N GLY A 72 11.78 10.72 -0.39
CA GLY A 72 12.59 9.88 -1.27
C GLY A 72 11.78 8.68 -1.80
N MET A 73 11.05 8.01 -0.92
CA MET A 73 10.18 6.89 -1.26
C MET A 73 9.09 7.30 -2.25
N GLY A 74 8.45 8.46 -2.05
CA GLY A 74 7.45 8.99 -2.98
C GLY A 74 7.99 9.16 -4.41
N LYS A 75 9.24 9.63 -4.57
CA LYS A 75 9.86 9.74 -5.91
C LYS A 75 10.07 8.39 -6.58
N VAL A 76 10.42 7.36 -5.80
CA VAL A 76 10.55 5.98 -6.32
C VAL A 76 9.19 5.46 -6.74
N GLU A 77 8.15 5.70 -5.94
CA GLU A 77 6.77 5.31 -6.27
C GLU A 77 6.27 6.02 -7.53
N ASP A 78 6.47 7.34 -7.65
CA ASP A 78 6.07 8.13 -8.82
C ASP A 78 6.71 7.59 -10.11
N ALA A 79 7.99 7.18 -10.04
CA ALA A 79 8.70 6.59 -11.16
C ALA A 79 8.23 5.16 -11.49
N ALA A 80 7.96 4.34 -10.46
CA ALA A 80 7.60 2.94 -10.63
C ALA A 80 6.13 2.73 -11.07
N ALA A 81 5.21 3.57 -10.58
CA ALA A 81 3.78 3.44 -10.81
C ALA A 81 3.36 3.31 -12.29
N PRO A 82 3.81 4.17 -13.23
CA PRO A 82 3.42 4.02 -14.64
C PRO A 82 3.94 2.73 -15.26
N VAL A 83 5.16 2.29 -14.91
CA VAL A 83 5.75 1.04 -15.42
C VAL A 83 4.94 -0.17 -14.96
N LEU A 84 4.60 -0.24 -13.68
CA LEU A 84 3.79 -1.33 -13.14
C LEU A 84 2.37 -1.37 -13.72
N ARG A 85 1.74 -0.20 -13.90
CA ARG A 85 0.45 -0.10 -14.59
C ARG A 85 0.56 -0.60 -16.03
N HIS A 86 1.62 -0.25 -16.74
CA HIS A 86 1.84 -0.75 -18.10
C HIS A 86 2.02 -2.28 -18.13
N LEU A 87 2.82 -2.84 -17.23
CA LEU A 87 3.02 -4.30 -17.13
C LEU A 87 1.71 -5.06 -16.87
N LEU A 88 0.80 -4.51 -16.07
CA LEU A 88 -0.53 -5.09 -15.85
C LEU A 88 -1.38 -5.11 -17.13
N THR A 89 -1.28 -4.10 -17.98
CA THR A 89 -2.02 -4.08 -19.27
C THR A 89 -1.52 -5.11 -20.26
N LEU A 90 -0.23 -5.44 -20.23
CA LEU A 90 0.39 -6.41 -21.14
C LEU A 90 0.01 -7.86 -20.83
N SER A 91 -0.80 -8.13 -19.78
CA SER A 91 -1.23 -9.47 -19.36
C SER A 91 -0.09 -10.46 -19.04
N VAL A 92 1.16 -9.98 -18.96
CA VAL A 92 2.37 -10.79 -18.64
C VAL A 92 2.26 -11.44 -17.25
N LEU A 93 1.41 -10.91 -16.36
CA LEU A 93 1.19 -11.42 -15.01
C LEU A 93 -0.04 -12.35 -14.88
N GLN A 94 -0.81 -12.60 -15.94
CA GLN A 94 -1.97 -13.51 -15.87
C GLN A 94 -1.59 -14.99 -15.71
N GLU A 95 -0.33 -15.36 -15.99
CA GLU A 95 0.14 -16.74 -15.82
C GLU A 95 0.38 -17.18 -14.36
N LEU A 96 0.20 -16.28 -13.37
CA LEU A 96 0.27 -16.66 -11.96
C LEU A 96 -1.01 -17.32 -11.40
N ASP A 97 -2.07 -17.48 -12.20
CA ASP A 97 -3.40 -17.95 -11.75
C ASP A 97 -3.64 -19.48 -11.79
N VAL A 98 -2.59 -20.32 -11.88
CA VAL A 98 -2.79 -21.79 -11.99
C VAL A 98 -2.54 -22.58 -10.69
N HIS A 99 -1.73 -22.09 -9.75
CA HIS A 99 -1.36 -22.92 -8.57
C HIS A 99 -1.99 -22.52 -7.22
N LEU A 100 -2.63 -21.35 -7.09
CA LEU A 100 -3.26 -20.93 -5.82
C LEU A 100 -4.76 -21.27 -5.71
N ARG A 101 -5.39 -21.81 -6.76
CA ARG A 101 -6.79 -22.26 -6.75
C ARG A 101 -6.96 -23.72 -6.29
N VAL A 102 -5.90 -24.38 -5.83
CA VAL A 102 -5.96 -25.72 -5.23
C VAL A 102 -6.26 -25.62 -3.74
N ARG A 103 -7.46 -25.15 -3.39
CA ARG A 103 -8.28 -25.63 -2.25
C ARG A 103 -9.74 -25.27 -2.55
N ARG A 104 -10.25 -25.89 -3.61
CA ARG A 104 -11.69 -26.14 -3.76
C ARG A 104 -12.14 -27.07 -2.63
N GLN A 105 -13.34 -26.78 -2.14
CA GLN A 105 -14.37 -27.77 -1.82
C GLN A 105 -13.96 -28.92 -0.88
N SER A 106 -14.43 -28.79 0.37
CA SER A 106 -14.92 -29.89 1.18
C SER A 106 -16.14 -29.39 1.93
#